data_AF-A0A7J7FE79-F1
#
_entry.id   AF-A0A7J7FE79-F1
#
_cell.length_a   1.000
_cell.length_b   1.000
_cell.length_c   1.000
_cell.angle_alpha   90.00
_cell.angle_beta   90.00
_cell.angle_gamma   90.00
#
_symmetry.space_group_name_H-M   'P 1'
#
loop_
_entity.id
_entity.type
_entity.pdbx_description
1 polymer ?
#
loop_
_entity_poly.entity_id
_entity_poly.type
_entity_poly.pdbx_seq_one_letter_code
_entity_poly.pdbx_strand_id
1 'polypeptide(L)'
;ASGGVSTELRVLYQPNRCVLLESALVPGHTVIFDRHGKRADESSAGYADLSKEFVVFVKGMFLNSAVVLLTTSLCQALCLQPDGSCTGVGNQSERSYWKVHKISSGIFMFESVKNAQMYLRIKDGRCDGT
;
A
#
# COMPACT_ATOMS: atom_id res chain seq x y z
N ALA A 1 -3.69 17.28 -22.31
CA ALA A 1 -2.78 18.14 -21.51
C ALA A 1 -1.47 17.38 -21.34
N SER A 2 -0.36 17.89 -21.88
CA SER A 2 0.97 17.30 -21.65
C SER A 2 1.51 17.86 -20.33
N GLY A 3 1.56 17.04 -19.28
CA GLY A 3 2.24 17.42 -18.04
C GLY A 3 3.72 17.66 -18.32
N GLY A 4 4.21 18.88 -18.11
CA GLY A 4 5.64 19.22 -18.17
C GLY A 4 6.32 19.01 -16.82
N VAL A 5 7.60 19.38 -16.74
CA VAL A 5 8.45 19.22 -15.53
C VAL A 5 7.83 19.87 -14.27
N SER A 6 7.00 20.91 -14.44
CA SER A 6 6.25 21.55 -13.33
C SER A 6 5.15 20.68 -12.71
N THR A 7 4.83 19.53 -13.30
CA THR A 7 3.84 18.57 -12.77
C THR A 7 4.48 17.36 -12.10
N GLU A 8 5.80 17.26 -12.12
CA GLU A 8 6.53 16.16 -11.49
C GLU A 8 6.73 16.43 -9.99
N LEU A 9 6.38 15.43 -9.17
CA LEU A 9 6.49 15.51 -7.72
C LEU A 9 7.39 14.40 -7.18
N ARG A 10 8.27 14.75 -6.24
CA ARG A 10 9.04 13.79 -5.43
C ARG A 10 8.22 13.42 -4.19
N VAL A 11 8.14 12.11 -3.92
CA VAL A 11 7.43 11.57 -2.75
C VAL A 11 8.45 11.29 -1.64
N LEU A 12 8.35 12.03 -0.53
CA LEU A 12 9.27 11.90 0.61
C LEU A 12 8.59 11.13 1.75
N TYR A 13 9.02 9.89 2.00
CA TYR A 13 8.48 9.05 3.08
C TYR A 13 8.92 9.55 4.45
N GLN A 14 7.96 9.72 5.36
CA GLN A 14 8.21 10.13 6.75
C GLN A 14 8.19 8.93 7.72
N PRO A 15 8.93 9.01 8.84
CA PRO A 15 8.93 7.94 9.85
C PRO A 15 7.55 7.60 10.44
N ASN A 16 6.62 8.55 10.43
CA ASN A 16 5.25 8.38 10.91
C ASN A 16 4.28 7.78 9.87
N ARG A 17 4.81 7.20 8.77
CA ARG A 17 4.05 6.58 7.67
C ARG A 17 3.22 7.56 6.83
N CYS A 18 3.48 8.87 6.95
CA CYS A 18 2.98 9.88 6.03
C CYS A 18 3.95 10.07 4.85
N VAL A 19 3.48 10.78 3.82
CA VAL A 19 4.31 11.27 2.72
C VAL A 19 4.25 12.80 2.65
N LEU A 20 5.34 13.41 2.19
CA LEU A 20 5.33 14.78 1.69
C LEU A 20 5.37 14.75 0.16
N LEU A 21 4.64 15.67 -0.47
CA LEU A 21 4.68 15.87 -1.91
C LEU A 21 5.51 17.13 -2.18
N GLU A 22 6.71 16.93 -2.71
CA GLU A 22 7.68 17.99 -3.02
C GLU A 22 7.75 18.22 -4.54
N SER A 23 7.92 19.45 -4.99
CA SER A 23 8.20 19.74 -6.40
C SER A 23 9.53 19.14 -6.84
N ALA A 24 9.54 18.38 -7.95
CA ALA A 24 10.79 17.90 -8.54
C ALA A 24 11.61 19.03 -9.15
N LEU A 25 10.94 20.10 -9.64
CA LEU A 25 11.56 21.26 -10.27
C LEU A 25 12.15 22.25 -9.25
N VAL A 26 11.49 22.42 -8.10
CA VAL A 26 11.87 23.41 -7.08
C VAL A 26 11.95 22.73 -5.71
N PRO A 27 13.15 22.24 -5.31
CA PRO A 27 13.36 21.60 -4.02
C PRO A 27 12.91 22.47 -2.84
N GLY A 28 12.40 21.83 -1.79
CA GLY A 28 11.85 22.48 -0.59
C GLY A 28 10.40 22.93 -0.72
N HIS A 29 9.88 23.11 -1.94
CA HIS A 29 8.48 23.49 -2.14
C HIS A 29 7.59 22.26 -1.99
N THR A 30 6.69 22.29 -1.00
CA THR A 30 5.80 21.17 -0.69
C THR A 30 4.34 21.58 -0.72
N VAL A 31 3.44 20.62 -0.88
CA VAL A 31 2.00 20.87 -0.74
C VAL A 31 1.66 21.07 0.74
N ILE A 32 1.15 22.25 1.10
CA ILE A 32 0.80 22.63 2.47
C ILE A 32 -0.61 23.22 2.51
N PHE A 33 -1.39 22.79 3.49
CA PHE A 33 -2.73 23.31 3.78
C PHE A 33 -2.77 23.95 5.17
N ASP A 34 -3.56 25.01 5.33
CA ASP A 34 -3.91 25.54 6.66
C ASP A 34 -5.00 24.69 7.33
N ARG A 35 -5.31 25.03 8.59
CA ARG A 35 -6.39 24.38 9.38
C ARG A 35 -7.78 24.41 8.72
N HIS A 36 -8.00 25.30 7.76
CA HIS A 36 -9.26 25.44 7.02
C HIS A 36 -9.22 24.69 5.66
N GLY A 37 -8.11 24.03 5.34
CA GLY A 37 -7.91 23.31 4.09
C GLY A 37 -7.56 24.22 2.90
N LYS A 38 -7.24 25.49 3.13
CA LYS A 38 -6.77 26.39 2.07
C LYS A 38 -5.28 26.16 1.83
N ARG A 39 -4.85 26.30 0.58
CA ARG A 39 -3.42 26.27 0.22
C ARG A 39 -2.69 27.40 0.97
N ALA A 40 -1.67 27.04 1.73
CA ALA A 40 -0.81 28.02 2.38
C ALA A 40 0.15 28.61 1.34
N ASP A 41 0.34 29.92 1.40
CA ASP A 41 1.42 30.59 0.67
C ASP A 41 2.69 30.54 1.53
N GLU A 42 3.87 30.52 0.91
CA GLU A 42 5.16 30.45 1.65
C GLU A 42 5.34 31.62 2.63
N SER A 43 4.58 32.71 2.45
CA SER A 43 4.59 33.92 3.26
C SER A 43 3.70 33.87 4.51
N SER A 44 2.93 32.81 4.76
CA SER A 44 2.03 32.76 5.93
C SER A 44 2.82 32.60 7.23
N ALA A 45 3.01 33.74 7.91
CA ALA A 45 3.66 33.86 9.20
C ALA A 45 2.94 33.01 10.27
N GLY A 46 3.58 31.89 10.63
CA GLY A 46 3.19 31.03 11.74
C GLY A 46 3.07 29.57 11.32
N TYR A 47 4.12 28.78 11.60
CA TYR A 47 4.09 27.32 11.43
C TYR A 47 3.07 26.61 12.34
N ALA A 48 2.45 27.33 13.27
CA ALA A 48 1.32 26.83 14.04
C ALA A 48 0.12 26.68 13.09
N ASP A 49 -0.30 25.44 12.89
CA ASP A 49 -1.53 25.05 12.18
C ASP A 49 -1.41 24.85 10.65
N LEU A 50 -0.20 24.53 10.17
CA LEU A 50 0.02 24.04 8.82
C LEU A 50 0.10 22.51 8.79
N SER A 51 -0.61 21.89 7.84
CA SER A 51 -0.60 20.46 7.55
C SER A 51 0.06 20.20 6.20
N LYS A 52 1.16 19.45 6.21
CA LYS A 52 1.92 19.07 4.99
C LYS A 52 2.10 17.56 4.81
N GLU A 53 1.71 16.80 5.83
CA GLU A 53 1.84 15.35 5.86
C GLU A 53 0.57 14.69 5.36
N PHE A 54 0.72 13.80 4.37
CA PHE A 54 -0.40 13.08 3.78
C PHE A 54 -0.35 11.61 4.18
N VAL A 55 -1.45 11.11 4.75
CA VAL A 55 -1.68 9.68 4.88
C VAL A 55 -2.21 9.16 3.54
N VAL A 56 -1.47 8.24 2.91
CA VAL A 56 -1.89 7.65 1.63
C VAL A 56 -2.88 6.53 1.89
N PHE A 57 -4.14 6.75 1.52
CA PHE A 57 -5.17 5.72 1.55
C PHE A 57 -5.36 5.11 0.15
N VAL A 58 -4.89 3.88 -0.05
CA VAL A 58 -5.05 3.17 -1.34
C VAL A 58 -6.41 2.48 -1.38
N LYS A 59 -7.38 3.11 -2.04
CA LYS A 59 -8.65 2.44 -2.38
C LYS A 59 -8.40 1.36 -3.42
N GLY A 60 -8.94 0.16 -3.19
CA GLY A 60 -9.02 -0.90 -4.21
C GLY A 60 -8.04 -2.06 -4.07
N MET A 61 -7.28 -2.14 -2.98
CA MET A 61 -6.35 -3.24 -2.72
C MET A 61 -7.04 -4.62 -2.60
N PHE A 62 -8.32 -4.67 -2.18
CA PHE A 62 -9.12 -5.89 -2.11
C PHE A 62 -10.30 -5.89 -3.10
N LEU A 63 -10.12 -5.34 -4.30
CA LEU A 63 -11.09 -5.53 -5.37
C LEU A 63 -11.12 -7.00 -5.81
N ASN A 64 -12.25 -7.43 -6.36
CA ASN A 64 -12.36 -8.78 -6.90
C ASN A 64 -11.35 -8.98 -8.03
N SER A 65 -10.62 -10.09 -8.01
CA SER A 65 -9.50 -10.44 -8.89
C SER A 65 -8.23 -9.59 -8.73
N ALA A 66 -8.14 -8.70 -7.75
CA ALA A 66 -6.87 -8.04 -7.43
C ALA A 66 -5.82 -9.09 -7.00
N VAL A 67 -4.57 -8.90 -7.39
CA VAL A 67 -3.45 -9.73 -6.90
C VAL A 67 -2.71 -8.93 -5.85
N VAL A 68 -2.57 -9.50 -4.65
CA VAL A 68 -1.94 -8.85 -3.50
C VAL A 68 -0.78 -9.66 -2.95
N LEU A 69 0.11 -8.94 -2.26
CA LEU A 69 1.17 -9.48 -1.42
C LEU A 69 0.79 -9.23 0.05
N LEU A 70 0.89 -10.28 0.88
CA LEU A 70 0.70 -10.18 2.32
C LEU A 70 2.07 -10.32 2.99
N THR A 71 2.66 -9.19 3.41
CA THR A 71 4.01 -9.15 4.00
C THR A 71 3.98 -8.65 5.44
N THR A 72 4.82 -9.23 6.30
CA THR A 72 5.03 -8.79 7.70
C THR A 72 6.29 -7.95 7.86
N SER A 73 7.19 -7.97 6.86
CA SER A 73 8.37 -7.12 6.78
C SER A 73 8.78 -6.93 5.31
N LEU A 74 9.89 -6.23 5.07
CA LEU A 74 10.43 -6.05 3.71
C LEU A 74 10.80 -7.37 3.03
N CYS A 75 11.16 -8.38 3.83
CA CYS A 75 11.57 -9.68 3.30
C CYS A 75 10.53 -10.77 3.55
N GLN A 76 9.71 -10.69 4.61
CA GLN A 76 8.78 -11.78 4.94
C GLN A 76 7.45 -11.63 4.21
N ALA A 77 7.17 -12.56 3.30
CA ALA A 77 5.90 -12.67 2.59
C ALA A 77 5.22 -14.02 2.89
N LEU A 78 3.89 -13.99 3.07
CA LEU A 78 3.08 -15.21 3.20
C LEU A 78 3.05 -15.95 1.85
N CYS A 79 3.61 -17.15 1.84
CA CYS A 79 3.69 -18.02 0.68
C CYS A 79 2.99 -19.34 0.91
N LEU A 80 2.33 -19.84 -0.14
CA LEU A 80 1.88 -21.22 -0.21
C LEU A 80 2.97 -22.10 -0.82
N GLN A 81 3.34 -23.16 -0.11
CA GLN A 81 4.27 -24.17 -0.61
C GLN A 81 3.54 -25.21 -1.47
N PRO A 82 4.27 -25.94 -2.34
CA PRO A 82 3.68 -27.01 -3.16
C PRO A 82 3.00 -28.13 -2.36
N ASP A 83 3.41 -28.34 -1.11
CA ASP A 83 2.81 -29.33 -0.20
C ASP A 83 1.55 -28.82 0.53
N GLY A 84 1.10 -27.60 0.20
CA GLY A 84 -0.06 -26.96 0.82
C GLY A 84 0.24 -26.22 2.12
N SER A 85 1.45 -26.30 2.67
CA SER A 85 1.80 -25.54 3.87
C SER A 85 1.98 -24.05 3.59
N CYS A 86 1.65 -23.19 4.56
CA CYS A 86 1.97 -21.77 4.49
C CYS A 86 3.26 -21.43 5.25
N THR A 87 4.06 -20.54 4.69
CA THR A 87 5.34 -20.10 5.26
C THR A 87 5.56 -18.60 5.06
N GLY A 88 6.35 -17.97 5.92
CA GLY A 88 6.85 -16.60 5.71
C GLY A 88 8.27 -16.64 5.12
N VAL A 89 8.41 -16.66 3.79
CA VAL A 89 9.76 -16.70 3.15
C VAL A 89 10.28 -15.29 2.87
N GLY A 90 11.61 -15.16 2.91
CA GLY A 90 12.38 -13.92 2.75
C GLY A 90 12.40 -13.29 1.36
N ASN A 91 11.98 -14.04 0.33
CA ASN A 91 12.03 -13.60 -1.06
C ASN A 91 10.64 -13.70 -1.69
N GLN A 92 10.15 -12.58 -2.21
CA GLN A 92 8.87 -12.49 -2.93
C GLN A 92 8.97 -13.25 -4.26
N SER A 93 7.95 -14.03 -4.58
CA SER A 93 7.84 -14.78 -5.85
C SER A 93 6.36 -15.00 -6.20
N GLU A 94 6.08 -15.70 -7.31
CA GLU A 94 4.70 -16.09 -7.64
C GLU A 94 4.00 -16.87 -6.50
N ARG A 95 4.77 -17.56 -5.64
CA ARG A 95 4.22 -18.30 -4.48
C ARG A 95 3.67 -17.40 -3.37
N SER A 96 4.07 -16.12 -3.33
CA SER A 96 3.57 -15.11 -2.38
C SER A 96 2.35 -14.33 -2.89
N TYR A 97 1.94 -14.55 -4.15
CA TYR A 97 0.86 -13.79 -4.76
C TYR A 97 -0.49 -14.44 -4.49
N TRP A 98 -1.43 -13.61 -4.02
CA TRP A 98 -2.78 -14.03 -3.66
C TRP A 98 -3.81 -13.27 -4.49
N LYS A 99 -4.64 -13.98 -5.25
CA LYS A 99 -5.78 -13.41 -5.94
C LYS A 99 -6.94 -13.26 -4.96
N VAL A 100 -7.46 -12.04 -4.86
CA VAL A 100 -8.57 -11.69 -4.01
C VAL A 100 -9.89 -12.07 -4.68
N HIS A 101 -10.72 -12.82 -3.97
CA HIS A 101 -12.11 -13.06 -4.33
C HIS A 101 -13.01 -12.35 -3.34
N LYS A 102 -13.73 -11.33 -3.80
CA LYS A 102 -14.66 -10.59 -2.93
C LYS A 102 -15.96 -11.36 -2.81
N ILE A 103 -16.30 -11.77 -1.59
CA ILE A 103 -17.56 -12.46 -1.29
C ILE A 103 -18.64 -11.44 -0.94
N SER A 104 -18.33 -10.55 0.00
CA SER A 104 -19.23 -9.48 0.43
C SER A 104 -18.44 -8.32 1.05
N SER A 105 -19.11 -7.37 1.73
CA SER A 105 -18.42 -6.25 2.35
C SER A 105 -17.52 -6.72 3.49
N GLY A 106 -16.21 -6.51 3.34
CA GLY A 106 -15.22 -6.89 4.36
C GLY A 106 -14.88 -8.38 4.39
N ILE A 107 -15.47 -9.22 3.52
CA ILE A 107 -15.24 -10.66 3.48
C ILE A 107 -14.62 -11.05 2.13
N PHE A 108 -13.45 -11.68 2.20
CA PHE A 108 -12.64 -12.04 1.04
C PHE A 108 -12.08 -13.45 1.18
N MET A 109 -11.87 -14.12 0.06
CA MET A 109 -11.00 -15.29 -0.04
C MET A 109 -9.71 -14.92 -0.77
N PHE A 110 -8.64 -15.64 -0.44
CA PHE A 110 -7.33 -15.45 -1.06
C PHE A 110 -6.92 -16.75 -1.73
N GLU A 111 -6.94 -16.76 -3.06
CA GLU A 111 -6.50 -17.90 -3.87
C GLU A 111 -5.01 -17.74 -4.20
N SER A 112 -4.24 -18.83 -4.13
CA SER A 112 -2.86 -18.81 -4.62
C SER A 112 -2.84 -18.55 -6.12
N VAL A 113 -2.08 -17.55 -6.56
CA VAL A 113 -1.86 -17.34 -8.00
C VAL A 113 -1.07 -18.48 -8.61
N LYS A 114 -0.12 -19.06 -7.85
CA LYS A 114 0.71 -20.15 -8.34
C LYS A 114 -0.03 -21.48 -8.38
N ASN A 115 -0.81 -21.77 -7.34
CA ASN A 115 -1.58 -23.01 -7.20
C ASN A 115 -3.07 -22.67 -7.33
N ALA A 116 -3.55 -22.59 -8.58
CA ALA A 116 -4.95 -22.29 -8.85
C ALA A 116 -5.88 -23.24 -8.07
N GLN A 117 -7.02 -22.73 -7.65
CA GLN A 117 -8.02 -23.40 -6.81
C GLN A 117 -7.56 -23.74 -5.38
N MET A 118 -6.32 -23.40 -4.98
CA MET A 118 -5.92 -23.49 -3.58
C MET A 118 -6.16 -22.16 -2.85
N TYR A 119 -6.91 -22.21 -1.75
CA TYR A 119 -7.29 -21.04 -0.97
C TYR A 119 -6.64 -21.04 0.41
N LEU A 120 -6.24 -19.85 0.87
CA LEU A 120 -5.74 -19.64 2.21
C LEU A 120 -6.81 -20.03 3.24
N ARG A 121 -6.45 -20.90 4.17
CA ARG A 121 -7.32 -21.42 5.22
C ARG A 121 -6.62 -21.33 6.57
N ILE A 122 -7.41 -21.04 7.60
CA ILE A 122 -7.00 -21.23 8.99
C ILE A 122 -7.90 -22.30 9.58
N LYS A 123 -7.31 -23.43 10.00
CA LYS A 123 -8.03 -24.54 10.64
C LYS A 123 -7.12 -25.21 11.67
N ASP A 124 -7.68 -25.58 12.82
CA ASP A 124 -6.97 -26.30 13.90
C ASP A 124 -5.65 -25.59 14.34
N GLY A 125 -5.67 -24.26 14.35
CA GLY A 125 -4.51 -23.43 14.70
C GLY A 125 -3.41 -23.38 13.64
N ARG A 126 -3.65 -23.94 12.44
CA ARG A 126 -2.71 -23.95 11.31
C ARG A 126 -3.20 -23.07 10.18
N CYS A 127 -2.23 -22.47 9.49
CA CYS A 127 -2.43 -21.70 8.27
C CYS A 127 -1.91 -22.55 7.09
N ASP A 128 -2.79 -22.90 6.15
CA ASP A 128 -2.49 -23.77 5.01
C ASP A 128 -3.34 -23.41 3.78
N GLY A 129 -3.06 -24.07 2.66
CA GLY A 129 -3.89 -24.04 1.45
C GLY A 129 -4.80 -25.26 1.36
N THR A 130 -6.02 -25.07 0.84
CA THR A 130 -6.98 -26.15 0.56
C THR A 130 -7.60 -26.03 -0.82
#